data_AF-A0A6V7GWZ9-F1
#
_entry.id   AF-A0A6V7GWZ9-F1
#
_cell.length_a   1.000
_cell.length_b   1.000
_cell.length_c   1.000
_cell.angle_alpha   90.00
_cell.angle_beta   90.00
_cell.angle_gamma   90.00
#
_symmetry.space_group_name_H-M   'P 1'
#
loop_
_entity.id
_entity.type
_entity.pdbx_description
1 polymer ?
#
loop_
_entity_poly.entity_id
_entity_poly.type
_entity_poly.pdbx_seq_one_letter_code
_entity_poly.pdbx_strand_id
1 'polypeptide(L)' 'KASYSWSKKWGLAFFSNTIPRDQFMQILRFIRFDKRTERSERLRTNKFALISEIWNKFLYTIVKAVVNPTKMFR' A
#
# COMPACT_ATOMS: atom_id res chain seq x y z
N LYS A 1 9.86 13.62 -8.62
CA LYS A 1 9.23 13.82 -7.28
C LYS A 1 9.76 12.85 -6.22
N ALA A 2 9.84 11.53 -6.45
CA ALA A 2 10.51 10.60 -5.51
C ALA A 2 12.05 10.78 -5.38
N SER A 3 12.70 11.53 -6.28
CA SER A 3 14.16 11.71 -6.28
C SER A 3 14.71 12.52 -5.11
N TYR A 4 13.93 13.43 -4.53
CA TYR A 4 14.41 14.30 -3.44
C TYR A 4 14.73 13.52 -2.16
N SER A 5 13.99 12.45 -1.87
CA SER A 5 14.21 11.61 -0.68
C SER A 5 15.58 10.91 -0.68
N TRP A 6 16.17 10.66 -1.87
CA TRP A 6 17.51 10.08 -2.03
C TRP A 6 18.57 11.11 -2.46
N SER A 7 18.28 12.41 -2.33
CA SER A 7 19.28 13.45 -2.57
C SER A 7 20.39 13.36 -1.53
N LYS A 8 21.66 13.38 -1.97
CA LYS A 8 22.80 13.41 -1.04
C LYS A 8 22.83 14.70 -0.19
N LYS A 9 22.29 15.80 -0.71
CA LYS A 9 22.34 17.12 -0.06
C LYS A 9 21.11 17.44 0.77
N TRP A 10 19.94 16.98 0.32
CA TRP A 10 18.64 17.38 0.87
C TRP A 10 17.75 16.20 1.29
N GLY A 11 18.18 14.97 0.99
CA GLY A 11 17.46 13.77 1.34
C GLY A 11 17.76 13.36 2.77
N LEU A 12 16.77 12.76 3.44
CA LEU A 12 16.99 12.15 4.75
C LEU A 12 17.76 10.85 4.56
N ALA A 13 18.88 10.70 5.26
CA ALA A 13 19.73 9.50 5.20
C ALA A 13 18.95 8.21 5.51
N PHE A 14 17.85 8.31 6.26
CA PHE A 14 16.90 7.22 6.49
C PHE A 14 16.51 6.49 5.19
N PHE A 15 16.12 7.21 4.14
CA PHE A 15 15.65 6.57 2.90
C PHE A 15 16.78 5.84 2.18
N SER A 16 17.96 6.47 2.03
CA SER A 16 19.11 5.84 1.36
C SER A 16 19.67 4.66 2.13
N ASN A 17 19.63 4.70 3.46
CA ASN A 17 20.11 3.62 4.33
C ASN A 17 19.13 2.45 4.40
N THR A 18 17.83 2.73 4.25
CA THR A 18 16.78 1.69 4.29
C THR A 18 16.71 0.94 2.97
N ILE A 19 16.64 1.65 1.84
CA ILE A 19 16.51 1.02 0.52
C ILE A 19 17.09 1.91 -0.59
N PRO A 20 17.86 1.37 -1.54
CA PRO A 20 18.27 2.13 -2.72
C PRO A 20 17.07 2.62 -3.53
N ARG A 21 17.18 3.83 -4.09
CA ARG A 21 16.11 4.44 -4.89
C ARG A 21 15.59 3.51 -5.98
N ASP A 22 16.48 2.86 -6.72
CA ASP A 22 16.10 2.06 -7.87
C ASP A 22 15.36 0.78 -7.46
N GLN A 23 15.71 0.21 -6.30
CA GLN A 23 14.96 -0.91 -5.72
C GLN A 23 13.57 -0.46 -5.27
N PHE A 24 13.45 0.70 -4.62
CA PHE A 24 12.14 1.26 -4.26
C PHE A 24 11.25 1.50 -5.48
N MET A 25 11.80 2.07 -6.56
CA MET A 25 11.07 2.29 -7.80
C MET A 25 10.66 0.97 -8.48
N GLN A 26 11.48 -0.08 -8.39
CA GLN A 26 11.11 -1.41 -8.86
C GLN A 26 9.93 -1.98 -8.05
N ILE A 27 9.98 -1.91 -6.72
CA ILE A 27 8.86 -2.35 -5.87
C ILE A 27 7.57 -1.62 -6.24
N LEU A 28 7.62 -0.28 -6.37
CA LEU A 28 6.44 0.51 -6.77
C LEU A 28 5.88 0.12 -8.14
N ARG A 29 6.74 -0.27 -9.09
CA ARG A 29 6.29 -0.70 -10.43
C ARG A 29 5.52 -2.00 -10.38
N PHE A 30 5.95 -2.93 -9.54
CA PHE A 30 5.44 -4.30 -9.50
C PHE A 30 4.42 -4.57 -8.39
N ILE A 31 4.25 -3.64 -7.43
CA ILE A 31 3.24 -3.80 -6.37
C ILE A 31 1.84 -3.91 -6.98
N ARG A 32 1.11 -4.93 -6.56
CA ARG A 32 -0.27 -5.22 -6.98
C ARG A 32 -1.05 -5.71 -5.77
N PHE A 33 -2.31 -5.36 -5.73
CA PHE A 33 -3.23 -5.67 -4.62
C PHE A 33 -4.39 -6.56 -5.07
N ASP A 34 -4.25 -7.15 -6.25
CA ASP A 34 -5.24 -8.01 -6.88
C ASP A 34 -4.58 -9.26 -7.46
N LYS A 35 -5.38 -10.31 -7.63
CA LYS A 35 -4.97 -11.52 -8.32
C LYS A 35 -5.11 -11.32 -9.82
N ARG A 36 -3.99 -11.33 -10.54
CA ARG A 36 -3.95 -11.10 -11.99
C ARG A 36 -4.87 -12.06 -12.76
N THR A 37 -5.02 -13.30 -12.33
CA THR A 37 -5.85 -14.34 -12.95
C THR A 37 -7.35 -14.04 -12.88
N GLU A 38 -7.79 -13.33 -11.85
CA GLU A 38 -9.21 -12.98 -11.62
C GLU A 38 -9.54 -11.55 -12.09
N ARG A 39 -8.54 -10.77 -12.46
CA ARG A 39 -8.64 -9.33 -12.73
C ARG A 39 -9.69 -9.00 -13.80
N SER A 40 -9.64 -9.69 -14.94
CA SER A 40 -10.53 -9.42 -16.07
C SER A 40 -11.99 -9.62 -15.65
N GLU A 41 -12.28 -10.72 -14.97
CA GLU A 41 -13.63 -11.04 -14.53
C GLU A 41 -14.13 -10.04 -13.47
N ARG A 42 -13.30 -9.74 -12.47
CA ARG A 42 -13.68 -8.80 -11.40
C ARG A 42 -13.90 -7.37 -11.91
N LEU A 43 -13.15 -6.93 -12.92
CA LEU A 43 -13.32 -5.59 -13.50
C LEU A 43 -14.63 -5.42 -14.27
N ARG A 44 -15.27 -6.52 -14.72
CA ARG A 44 -16.58 -6.45 -15.40
C ARG A 44 -17.68 -5.94 -14.47
N THR A 45 -17.62 -6.31 -13.19
CA THR A 45 -18.66 -5.98 -12.20
C THR A 45 -18.20 -4.93 -11.20
N ASN A 46 -16.90 -4.82 -10.94
CA ASN A 46 -16.33 -3.91 -9.96
C ASN A 46 -15.18 -3.09 -10.55
N LYS A 47 -15.44 -1.82 -10.90
CA LYS A 47 -14.43 -0.88 -11.42
C LYS A 47 -13.29 -0.61 -10.41
N PHE A 48 -13.52 -0.87 -9.12
CA PHE A 48 -12.57 -0.71 -8.03
C PHE A 48 -11.87 -2.04 -7.65
N ALA A 49 -12.04 -3.10 -8.47
CA ALA A 49 -11.58 -4.45 -8.17
C ALA A 49 -10.10 -4.53 -7.76
N LEU A 50 -9.24 -3.73 -8.40
CA LEU A 50 -7.78 -3.77 -8.24
C LEU A 50 -7.29 -3.52 -6.80
N ILE A 51 -8.07 -2.81 -5.98
CA ILE A 51 -7.73 -2.50 -4.58
C ILE A 51 -8.87 -2.77 -3.60
N SER A 52 -10.07 -3.10 -4.10
CA SER A 52 -11.29 -3.34 -3.32
C SER A 52 -11.11 -4.23 -2.11
N GLU A 53 -10.34 -5.31 -2.22
CA GLU A 53 -10.19 -6.27 -1.12
C GLU A 53 -9.43 -5.68 0.07
N ILE A 54 -8.32 -4.99 -0.20
CA ILE A 54 -7.53 -4.32 0.83
C ILE A 54 -8.32 -3.17 1.43
N TRP A 55 -9.02 -2.41 0.60
CA TRP A 55 -9.87 -1.32 1.08
C TRP A 55 -10.96 -1.82 2.04
N ASN A 56 -11.64 -2.91 1.70
CA ASN A 56 -12.66 -3.50 2.57
C ASN A 56 -12.06 -4.04 3.88
N LYS A 57 -10.89 -4.68 3.83
CA LYS A 57 -10.16 -5.12 5.03
C LYS A 57 -9.75 -3.95 5.92
N PHE A 58 -9.32 -2.85 5.32
CA PHE A 58 -8.96 -1.62 6.02
C PHE A 58 -10.18 -1.01 6.73
N LEU A 59 -11.29 -0.82 6.01
CA LEU A 59 -12.53 -0.31 6.60
C LEU A 59 -13.05 -1.21 7.73
N TYR A 60 -13.06 -2.53 7.51
CA TYR A 60 -13.47 -3.50 8.53
C TYR A 60 -12.60 -3.37 9.80
N THR A 61 -11.28 -3.24 9.62
CA THR A 61 -10.34 -3.06 10.74
C THR A 61 -10.61 -1.78 11.52
N ILE A 62 -10.81 -0.65 10.83
CA ILE A 62 -11.12 0.63 11.47
C ILE A 62 -12.43 0.55 12.25
N VAL A 63 -13.50 0.08 11.61
CA VAL A 63 -14.81 0.00 12.25
C VAL A 63 -14.74 -0.90 13.48
N LYS A 64 -14.06 -2.05 13.38
CA LYS A 64 -13.86 -2.95 14.53
C LYS A 64 -13.11 -2.28 15.67
N ALA A 65 -12.06 -1.51 15.36
CA ALA A 65 -11.27 -0.79 16.34
C ALA A 65 -12.07 0.33 17.05
N VAL A 66 -12.91 1.06 16.30
CA VAL A 66 -13.73 2.17 16.82
C VAL A 66 -14.94 1.64 17.60
N VAL A 67 -15.59 0.58 17.13
CA VAL A 67 -16.81 0.03 17.74
C VAL A 67 -16.51 -0.85 18.97
N ASN A 68 -15.33 -1.48 19.04
CA ASN A 68 -14.89 -2.27 20.19
C ASN A 68 -13.52 -1.79 20.73
N PRO A 69 -13.46 -0.59 21.35
CA PRO A 69 -12.21 0.00 21.82
C PRO A 69 -11.53 -0.80 22.94
N THR A 70 -12.27 -1.66 23.64
CA THR A 70 -11.76 -2.51 24.74
C THR A 70 -10.78 -3.59 24.31
N LYS A 71 -10.61 -3.87 23.01
CA LYS A 71 -9.58 -4.77 22.48
C LYS A 71 -8.31 -4.06 21.99
N MET A 72 -8.25 -2.73 22.02
CA MET A 72 -7.08 -1.96 21.53
C MET A 72 -5.95 -1.86 22.58
N PHE A 73 -6.25 -2.08 23.87
CA PHE A 73 -5.29 -1.95 24.98
C PHE A 73 -5.05 -3.26 25.75
N ARG A 74 -5.20 -4.43 25.10
CA ARG A 74 -4.77 -5.72 25.66
C ARG A 74 -3.77 -6.39 24.76
#